data_AF-A0A0V0TNL3-F1
#
_entry.id   AF-A0A0V0TNL3-F1
#
_cell.length_a   1.000
_cell.length_b   1.000
_cell.length_c   1.000
_cell.angle_alpha   90.00
_cell.angle_beta   90.00
_cell.angle_gamma   90.00
#
_symmetry.space_group_name_H-M   'P 1'
#
loop_
_entity.id
_entity.type
_entity.pdbx_description
1 polymer ?
#
loop_
_entity_poly.entity_id
_entity_poly.type
_entity_poly.pdbx_seq_one_letter_code
_entity_poly.pdbx_strand_id
1 'polypeptide(L)'
;MKRLRKRLAAAGASEERLEWANKVEFLLAIIGFSVDLGNVWRFPYICYRNGGGAFLVLYFVIFIFCGLPLFYMEMALGQFHRCGCISIWKRVVPLFKGVGYATCLIDVFMGCFYNTIISWALFYLSSSFKWPFPWQSCDNVWNTENCVPDNANVSLGNASSNYTNAAEEFFLRRVLEIQNSDGLDNLGNIRWPLLLCLLVIYTIVYFAIWRGPLSSGKAVWFTATVPYVALFALLAHSCTLPGSQAGIKYFLMPDWSKLLNIEVTFLLSQFY
;
A
#
# COMPACT_ATOMS: atom_id res chain seq x y z
N MET A 1 -30.85 -19.95 18.66
CA MET A 1 -30.12 -19.65 17.40
C MET A 1 -29.79 -20.88 16.53
N LYS A 2 -29.09 -21.93 17.00
CA LYS A 2 -28.77 -23.12 16.16
C LYS A 2 -29.98 -23.87 15.60
N ARG A 3 -31.09 -23.98 16.37
CA ARG A 3 -32.36 -24.57 15.92
C ARG A 3 -33.11 -23.73 14.87
N LEU A 4 -32.88 -22.42 14.84
CA LEU A 4 -33.48 -21.50 13.86
C LEU A 4 -32.77 -21.62 12.51
N ARG A 5 -31.44 -21.70 12.51
CA ARG A 5 -30.62 -21.99 11.30
C ARG A 5 -31.00 -23.32 10.65
N LYS A 6 -31.26 -24.36 11.44
CA LYS A 6 -31.65 -25.69 10.94
C LYS A 6 -33.06 -25.69 10.31
N ARG A 7 -33.95 -24.78 10.74
CA ARG A 7 -35.29 -24.59 10.15
C ARG A 7 -35.26 -23.75 8.88
N LEU A 8 -34.37 -22.75 8.79
CA LEU A 8 -34.16 -21.96 7.57
C LEU A 8 -33.50 -22.78 6.46
N ALA A 9 -32.55 -23.65 6.79
CA ALA A 9 -31.94 -24.59 5.84
C ALA A 9 -32.95 -25.63 5.28
N ALA A 10 -34.00 -25.94 6.03
CA ALA A 10 -35.06 -26.86 5.61
C ALA A 10 -36.14 -26.17 4.73
N ALA A 11 -36.12 -24.85 4.61
CA ALA A 11 -37.15 -24.06 3.92
C ALA A 11 -36.78 -23.62 2.50
N GLY A 12 -35.66 -24.09 1.92
CA GLY A 12 -35.28 -23.73 0.55
C GLY A 12 -35.05 -22.22 0.33
N ALA A 13 -34.93 -21.43 1.41
CA ALA A 13 -34.55 -20.04 1.33
C ALA A 13 -33.07 -20.00 0.91
N SER A 14 -32.82 -19.62 -0.34
CA SER A 14 -31.48 -19.25 -0.79
C SER A 14 -30.84 -18.35 0.24
N GLU A 15 -29.63 -18.68 0.68
CA GLU A 15 -28.85 -17.87 1.61
C GLU A 15 -28.73 -16.45 1.02
N GLU A 16 -29.51 -15.52 1.56
CA GLU A 16 -29.64 -14.17 1.00
C GLU A 16 -28.29 -13.47 1.12
N ARG A 17 -27.75 -12.98 -0.01
CA ARG A 17 -26.42 -12.37 -0.03
C ARG A 17 -26.42 -11.16 0.90
N LEU A 18 -25.48 -11.15 1.84
CA LEU A 18 -25.27 -10.01 2.74
C LEU A 18 -25.03 -8.72 1.94
N GLU A 19 -25.75 -7.67 2.31
CA GLU A 19 -25.61 -6.33 1.74
C GLU A 19 -24.82 -5.42 2.69
N TRP A 20 -24.31 -4.32 2.15
CA TRP A 20 -23.69 -3.27 2.95
C TRP A 20 -24.76 -2.59 3.82
N ALA A 21 -24.41 -2.20 5.04
CA ALA A 21 -25.40 -1.58 5.92
C ALA A 21 -25.85 -0.22 5.38
N ASN A 22 -24.95 0.55 4.74
CA ASN A 22 -25.23 1.86 4.16
C ASN A 22 -24.41 2.10 2.88
N LYS A 23 -24.91 2.99 2.01
CA LYS A 23 -24.19 3.42 0.78
C LYS A 23 -22.82 4.05 1.07
N VAL A 24 -22.70 4.79 2.18
CA VAL A 24 -21.44 5.43 2.58
C VAL A 24 -20.37 4.39 2.94
N GLU A 25 -20.74 3.30 3.60
CA GLU A 25 -19.79 2.22 3.93
C GLU A 25 -19.25 1.55 2.66
N PHE A 26 -20.12 1.37 1.66
CA PHE A 26 -19.70 0.88 0.35
C PHE A 26 -18.76 1.85 -0.38
N LEU A 27 -19.08 3.14 -0.39
CA LEU A 27 -18.22 4.17 -1.00
C LEU A 27 -16.86 4.27 -0.30
N LEU A 28 -16.84 4.25 1.03
CA LEU A 28 -15.60 4.25 1.80
C LEU A 28 -14.79 2.97 1.56
N ALA A 29 -15.44 1.82 1.37
CA ALA A 29 -14.74 0.56 1.06
C ALA A 29 -14.04 0.62 -0.29
N ILE A 30 -14.69 1.23 -1.30
CA ILE A 30 -14.08 1.48 -2.60
C ILE A 30 -12.90 2.46 -2.45
N ILE A 31 -13.10 3.59 -1.79
CA ILE A 31 -12.04 4.60 -1.60
C ILE A 31 -10.85 3.99 -0.86
N GLY A 32 -11.10 3.25 0.21
CA GLY A 32 -10.05 2.57 0.99
C GLY A 32 -9.36 1.44 0.24
N PHE A 33 -10.00 0.83 -0.76
CA PHE A 33 -9.36 -0.13 -1.66
C PHE A 33 -8.52 0.57 -2.74
N SER A 34 -8.98 1.71 -3.26
CA SER A 34 -8.29 2.47 -4.31
C SER A 34 -7.10 3.30 -3.80
N VAL A 35 -7.03 3.59 -2.50
CA VAL A 35 -5.92 4.34 -1.88
C VAL A 35 -5.02 3.38 -1.12
N ASP A 36 -3.81 3.20 -1.62
CA ASP A 36 -2.82 2.33 -1.01
C ASP A 36 -1.51 3.08 -0.69
N LEU A 37 -0.50 2.35 -0.20
CA LEU A 37 0.82 2.93 0.05
C LEU A 37 1.40 3.53 -1.23
N GLY A 38 1.19 2.89 -2.39
CA GLY A 38 1.62 3.32 -3.72
C GLY A 38 1.21 4.75 -4.06
N ASN A 39 0.00 5.17 -3.69
CA ASN A 39 -0.45 6.57 -3.87
C ASN A 39 0.44 7.58 -3.11
N VAL A 40 1.04 7.20 -1.98
CA VAL A 40 1.81 8.10 -1.11
C VAL A 40 3.25 8.31 -1.57
N TRP A 41 3.91 7.26 -2.06
CA TRP A 41 5.35 7.29 -2.39
C TRP A 41 5.66 7.05 -3.87
N ARG A 42 5.01 6.09 -4.51
CA ARG A 42 5.30 5.67 -5.89
C ARG A 42 4.81 6.73 -6.88
N PHE A 43 3.58 7.22 -6.71
CA PHE A 43 3.05 8.26 -7.59
C PHE A 43 3.90 9.54 -7.57
N PRO A 44 4.23 10.14 -6.41
CA PRO A 44 5.08 11.33 -6.40
C PRO A 44 6.47 11.09 -7.00
N TYR A 45 7.08 9.93 -6.72
CA TYR A 45 8.39 9.57 -7.25
C TYR A 45 8.39 9.46 -8.79
N ILE A 46 7.42 8.74 -9.36
CA ILE A 46 7.29 8.56 -10.81
C ILE A 46 6.97 9.90 -11.48
N CYS A 47 6.06 10.69 -10.90
CA CYS A 47 5.70 12.02 -11.40
C CYS A 47 6.93 12.93 -11.46
N TYR A 48 7.69 13.03 -10.37
CA TYR A 48 8.91 13.83 -10.33
C TYR A 48 9.95 13.39 -11.38
N ARG A 49 10.22 12.08 -11.50
CA ARG A 49 11.25 11.57 -12.40
C ARG A 49 10.89 11.77 -13.88
N ASN A 50 9.59 11.70 -14.21
CA ASN A 50 9.06 11.65 -15.58
C ASN A 50 8.40 12.95 -16.06
N GLY A 51 8.91 14.10 -15.61
CA GLY A 51 8.52 15.41 -16.16
C GLY A 51 7.58 16.23 -15.28
N GLY A 52 7.43 15.86 -14.01
CA GLY A 52 6.75 16.66 -12.98
C GLY A 52 5.33 17.01 -13.38
N GLY A 53 5.03 18.30 -13.45
CA GLY A 53 3.70 18.80 -13.82
C GLY A 53 3.20 18.33 -15.19
N ALA A 54 4.10 18.07 -16.15
CA ALA A 54 3.73 17.56 -17.48
C ALA A 54 3.18 16.13 -17.41
N PHE A 55 3.75 15.29 -16.53
CA PHE A 55 3.28 13.93 -16.28
C PHE A 55 1.85 13.91 -15.74
N LEU A 56 1.50 14.86 -14.86
CA LEU A 56 0.15 14.97 -14.28
C LEU A 56 -0.92 15.18 -15.36
N VAL A 57 -0.65 16.00 -16.37
CA VAL A 57 -1.59 16.25 -17.47
C VAL A 57 -1.88 14.95 -18.21
N LEU A 58 -0.84 14.22 -18.60
CA LEU A 58 -0.99 12.95 -19.29
C LEU A 58 -1.67 11.88 -18.42
N TYR A 59 -1.33 11.84 -17.12
CA TYR A 59 -1.97 10.99 -16.13
C TYR A 59 -3.48 11.20 -16.09
N PHE A 60 -3.96 12.44 -16.02
CA PHE A 60 -5.40 12.74 -16.02
C PHE A 60 -6.10 12.39 -17.34
N VAL A 61 -5.44 12.58 -18.48
CA VAL A 61 -5.98 12.16 -19.78
C VAL A 61 -6.22 10.66 -19.81
N ILE A 62 -5.20 9.85 -19.45
CA ILE A 62 -5.33 8.39 -19.43
C ILE A 62 -6.33 7.95 -18.35
N PHE A 63 -6.37 8.61 -17.20
CA PHE A 63 -7.37 8.33 -16.16
C PHE A 63 -8.80 8.48 -16.71
N ILE A 64 -9.10 9.58 -17.40
CA ILE A 64 -10.45 9.86 -17.90
C ILE A 64 -10.85 8.89 -19.02
N PHE A 65 -9.93 8.56 -19.94
CA PHE A 65 -10.26 7.73 -21.10
C PHE A 65 -10.07 6.23 -20.89
N CYS A 66 -9.26 5.80 -19.93
CA CYS A 66 -8.98 4.38 -19.68
C CYS A 66 -9.35 3.97 -18.26
N GLY A 67 -8.79 4.64 -17.24
CA GLY A 67 -8.97 4.24 -15.85
C GLY A 67 -10.43 4.29 -15.37
N LEU A 68 -11.10 5.43 -15.57
CA LEU A 68 -12.49 5.64 -15.13
C LEU A 68 -13.49 4.73 -15.86
N PRO A 69 -13.40 4.52 -17.19
CA PRO A 69 -14.24 3.55 -17.88
C PRO A 69 -14.04 2.10 -17.41
N LEU A 70 -12.80 1.65 -17.20
CA LEU A 70 -12.52 0.30 -16.71
C LEU A 70 -13.05 0.10 -15.30
N PHE A 71 -12.76 1.04 -14.40
CA PHE A 71 -13.26 1.04 -13.03
C PHE A 71 -14.80 1.00 -13.00
N TYR A 72 -15.46 1.86 -13.79
CA TYR A 72 -16.92 1.88 -13.87
C TYR A 72 -17.49 0.56 -14.43
N MET A 73 -16.87 0.00 -15.47
CA MET A 73 -17.28 -1.27 -16.07
C MET A 73 -17.23 -2.40 -15.04
N GLU A 74 -16.15 -2.53 -14.28
CA GLU A 74 -16.03 -3.57 -13.24
C GLU A 74 -17.09 -3.42 -12.15
N MET A 75 -17.31 -2.19 -11.70
CA MET A 75 -18.34 -1.89 -10.69
C MET A 75 -19.74 -2.23 -11.21
N ALA A 76 -20.06 -1.84 -12.45
CA ALA A 76 -21.34 -2.13 -13.08
C ALA A 76 -21.56 -3.65 -13.27
N LEU A 77 -20.53 -4.38 -13.73
CA LEU A 77 -20.57 -5.84 -13.89
C LEU A 77 -20.79 -6.55 -12.55
N GLY A 78 -20.07 -6.13 -11.50
CA GLY A 78 -20.21 -6.67 -10.15
C GLY A 78 -21.61 -6.44 -9.56
N GLN A 79 -22.14 -5.21 -9.71
CA GLN A 79 -23.48 -4.87 -9.23
C GLN A 79 -24.59 -5.58 -10.02
N PHE A 80 -24.48 -5.65 -11.34
CA PHE A 80 -25.49 -6.27 -12.20
C PHE A 80 -25.58 -7.79 -12.02
N HIS A 81 -24.44 -8.49 -12.00
CA HIS A 81 -24.44 -9.96 -11.92
C HIS A 81 -24.47 -10.52 -10.48
N ARG A 82 -24.13 -9.71 -9.46
CA ARG A 82 -24.16 -10.09 -8.02
C ARG A 82 -23.47 -11.42 -7.72
N CYS A 83 -22.33 -11.69 -8.36
CA CYS A 83 -21.57 -12.94 -8.21
C CYS A 83 -20.06 -12.66 -8.08
N GLY A 84 -19.30 -13.67 -7.64
CA GLY A 84 -17.85 -13.53 -7.45
C GLY A 84 -17.06 -13.55 -8.76
N CYS A 85 -15.78 -13.19 -8.69
CA CYS A 85 -14.84 -13.08 -9.81
C CYS A 85 -14.72 -14.35 -10.68
N ILE A 86 -14.91 -15.56 -10.13
CA ILE A 86 -14.90 -16.81 -10.93
C ILE A 86 -16.27 -17.08 -11.57
N SER A 87 -17.35 -16.84 -10.82
CA SER A 87 -18.71 -17.14 -11.28
C SER A 87 -19.20 -16.19 -12.36
N ILE A 88 -18.71 -14.95 -12.37
CA ILE A 88 -19.10 -13.93 -13.36
C ILE A 88 -18.70 -14.33 -14.78
N TRP A 89 -17.48 -14.83 -14.97
CA TRP A 89 -17.01 -15.27 -16.28
C TRP A 89 -17.78 -16.47 -16.80
N LYS A 90 -18.27 -17.36 -15.92
CA LYS A 90 -19.17 -18.45 -16.35
C LYS A 90 -20.50 -17.94 -16.93
N ARG A 91 -20.96 -16.75 -16.52
CA ARG A 91 -22.23 -16.16 -17.00
C ARG A 91 -22.04 -15.26 -18.22
N VAL A 92 -20.90 -14.56 -18.30
CA VAL A 92 -20.61 -13.59 -19.37
C VAL A 92 -19.97 -14.30 -20.57
N VAL A 93 -18.76 -14.84 -20.40
CA VAL A 93 -18.02 -15.58 -21.44
C VAL A 93 -17.30 -16.77 -20.80
N PRO A 94 -17.88 -17.99 -20.85
CA PRO A 94 -17.34 -19.16 -20.17
C PRO A 94 -15.90 -19.52 -20.55
N LEU A 95 -15.48 -19.18 -21.78
CA LEU A 95 -14.12 -19.36 -22.26
C LEU A 95 -13.10 -18.63 -21.38
N PHE A 96 -13.46 -17.47 -20.84
CA PHE A 96 -12.59 -16.65 -19.98
C PHE A 96 -12.72 -16.95 -18.49
N LYS A 97 -13.27 -18.11 -18.12
CA LYS A 97 -13.33 -18.54 -16.70
C LYS A 97 -11.95 -18.57 -16.03
N GLY A 98 -10.88 -18.80 -16.80
CA GLY A 98 -9.49 -18.73 -16.32
C GLY A 98 -9.10 -17.39 -15.70
N VAL A 99 -9.67 -16.28 -16.18
CA VAL A 99 -9.39 -14.93 -15.66
C VAL A 99 -9.73 -14.84 -14.17
N GLY A 100 -10.89 -15.37 -13.76
CA GLY A 100 -11.28 -15.36 -12.34
C GLY A 100 -10.36 -16.17 -11.42
N TYR A 101 -9.81 -17.29 -11.91
CA TYR A 101 -8.82 -18.06 -11.14
C TYR A 101 -7.47 -17.32 -11.06
N ALA A 102 -7.06 -16.66 -12.15
CA ALA A 102 -5.85 -15.84 -12.18
C ALA A 102 -5.93 -14.67 -11.19
N THR A 103 -7.08 -13.97 -11.12
CA THR A 103 -7.31 -12.90 -10.13
C THR A 103 -7.13 -13.41 -8.69
N CYS A 104 -7.75 -14.55 -8.34
CA CYS A 104 -7.58 -15.12 -7.00
C CYS A 104 -6.12 -15.47 -6.68
N LEU A 105 -5.35 -15.96 -7.67
CA LEU A 105 -3.94 -16.28 -7.48
C LEU A 105 -3.11 -15.00 -7.26
N ILE A 106 -3.39 -13.94 -8.02
CA ILE A 106 -2.75 -12.63 -7.85
C ILE A 106 -3.05 -12.09 -6.45
N ASP A 107 -4.31 -12.16 -5.99
CA ASP A 107 -4.71 -11.72 -4.65
C ASP A 107 -3.98 -12.46 -3.52
N VAL A 108 -3.71 -13.76 -3.71
CA VAL A 108 -2.92 -14.56 -2.75
C VAL A 108 -1.48 -14.05 -2.69
N PHE A 109 -0.82 -13.84 -3.83
CA PHE A 109 0.55 -13.31 -3.84
C PHE A 109 0.60 -11.90 -3.26
N MET A 110 -0.34 -11.04 -3.64
CA MET A 110 -0.51 -9.68 -3.12
C MET A 110 -0.65 -9.69 -1.59
N GLY A 111 -1.51 -10.55 -1.07
CA GLY A 111 -1.72 -10.73 0.37
C GLY A 111 -0.45 -11.12 1.12
N CYS A 112 0.43 -11.94 0.54
CA CYS A 112 1.68 -12.34 1.18
C CYS A 112 2.65 -11.17 1.39
N PHE A 113 2.90 -10.36 0.36
CA PHE A 113 3.92 -9.31 0.46
C PHE A 113 3.39 -7.99 1.03
N TYR A 114 2.13 -7.59 0.73
CA TYR A 114 1.59 -6.34 1.29
C TYR A 114 1.45 -6.41 2.82
N ASN A 115 1.00 -7.54 3.38
CA ASN A 115 0.93 -7.69 4.84
C ASN A 115 2.31 -7.66 5.49
N THR A 116 3.37 -8.07 4.77
CA THR A 116 4.75 -7.94 5.25
C THR A 116 5.16 -6.47 5.36
N ILE A 117 4.82 -5.62 4.39
CA ILE A 117 5.08 -4.17 4.45
C ILE A 117 4.34 -3.52 5.63
N ILE A 118 3.07 -3.88 5.84
CA ILE A 118 2.28 -3.39 6.98
C ILE A 118 2.92 -3.85 8.31
N SER A 119 3.49 -5.05 8.36
CA SER A 119 4.21 -5.54 9.55
C SER A 119 5.47 -4.71 9.86
N TRP A 120 6.19 -4.23 8.85
CA TRP A 120 7.30 -3.30 9.05
C TRP A 120 6.81 -1.98 9.65
N ALA A 121 5.72 -1.42 9.12
CA ALA A 121 5.12 -0.21 9.65
C ALA A 121 4.68 -0.38 11.13
N LEU A 122 4.11 -1.54 11.49
CA LEU A 122 3.77 -1.87 12.88
C LEU A 122 5.02 -1.97 13.77
N PHE A 123 6.10 -2.56 13.25
CA PHE A 123 7.38 -2.61 13.96
C PHE A 123 7.96 -1.20 14.21
N TYR A 124 7.93 -0.33 13.20
CA TYR A 124 8.31 1.08 13.34
C TYR A 124 7.42 1.80 14.36
N LEU A 125 6.10 1.63 14.28
CA LEU A 125 5.16 2.21 15.24
C LEU A 125 5.48 1.79 16.67
N SER A 126 5.76 0.51 16.91
CA SER A 126 6.14 0.01 18.22
C SER A 126 7.48 0.60 18.72
N SER A 127 8.40 0.85 17.79
CA SER A 127 9.71 1.44 18.08
C SER A 127 9.64 2.95 18.33
N SER A 128 8.63 3.64 17.81
CA SER A 128 8.38 5.07 18.03
C SER A 128 7.95 5.41 19.46
N PHE A 129 7.56 4.43 20.29
CA PHE A 129 7.22 4.68 21.70
C PHE A 129 8.43 4.88 22.62
N LYS A 130 9.66 4.82 22.07
CA LYS A 130 10.89 5.07 22.82
C LYS A 130 11.51 6.41 22.39
N TRP A 131 12.04 7.15 23.36
CA TRP A 131 12.80 8.38 23.13
C TRP A 131 14.21 8.23 23.72
N PRO A 132 15.29 8.59 23.00
CA PRO A 132 15.33 9.07 21.61
C PRO A 132 14.91 7.97 20.60
N PHE A 133 14.54 8.38 19.37
CA PHE A 133 14.12 7.41 18.36
C PHE A 133 15.31 6.53 17.92
N PRO A 134 15.12 5.20 17.72
CA PRO A 134 16.22 4.29 17.40
C PRO A 134 16.98 4.59 16.09
N TRP A 135 16.36 5.32 15.16
CA TRP A 135 16.95 5.73 13.88
C TRP A 135 17.55 7.14 13.89
N GLN A 136 17.61 7.80 15.06
CA GLN A 136 18.13 9.16 15.18
C GLN A 136 19.64 9.20 15.44
N SER A 137 20.21 8.17 16.06
CA SER A 137 21.63 8.12 16.44
C SER A 137 22.36 6.89 15.90
N CYS A 138 23.68 7.02 15.76
CA CYS A 138 24.56 5.92 15.39
C CYS A 138 25.02 5.06 16.59
N ASP A 139 24.59 5.39 17.82
CA ASP A 139 25.03 4.72 19.06
C ASP A 139 24.20 3.46 19.40
N ASN A 140 23.99 2.57 18.43
CA ASN A 140 23.21 1.36 18.61
C ASN A 140 23.99 0.10 18.24
N VAL A 141 23.62 -1.03 18.85
CA VAL A 141 24.29 -2.33 18.65
C VAL A 141 24.23 -2.86 17.22
N TRP A 142 23.32 -2.37 16.39
CA TRP A 142 23.16 -2.77 14.99
C TRP A 142 23.88 -1.84 14.01
N ASN A 143 24.51 -0.76 14.47
CA ASN A 143 25.16 0.20 13.59
C ASN A 143 26.60 -0.22 13.24
N THR A 144 27.11 0.23 12.09
CA THR A 144 28.52 0.05 11.70
C THR A 144 29.36 1.27 12.07
N GLU A 145 30.68 1.14 11.97
CA GLU A 145 31.63 2.26 12.04
C GLU A 145 31.42 3.29 10.91
N ASN A 146 30.74 2.91 9.82
CA ASN A 146 30.43 3.78 8.69
C ASN A 146 29.13 4.59 8.88
N CYS A 147 28.42 4.39 9.99
CA CYS A 147 27.20 5.11 10.29
C CYS A 147 27.49 6.59 10.56
N VAL A 148 26.79 7.47 9.84
CA VAL A 148 26.86 8.93 10.04
C VAL A 148 25.48 9.46 10.43
N PRO A 149 25.36 10.23 11.53
CA PRO A 149 24.09 10.87 11.87
C PRO A 149 23.84 12.08 10.95
N ASP A 150 22.57 12.37 10.61
CA ASP A 150 22.18 13.42 9.64
C ASP A 150 22.72 14.83 9.96
N ASN A 151 23.08 15.10 11.22
CA ASN A 151 23.59 16.39 11.67
C ASN A 151 25.13 16.49 11.70
N ALA A 152 25.85 15.44 11.29
CA ALA A 152 27.31 15.45 11.29
C ALA A 152 27.84 16.21 10.05
N ASN A 153 28.66 17.24 10.28
CA ASN A 153 29.43 17.89 9.23
C ASN A 153 30.58 16.96 8.81
N VAL A 154 30.28 15.97 7.96
CA VAL A 154 31.32 15.17 7.32
C VAL A 154 32.07 16.07 6.35
N SER A 155 33.30 16.44 6.71
CA SER A 155 34.21 17.09 5.78
C SER A 155 34.39 16.18 4.56
N LEU A 156 34.04 16.68 3.38
CA LEU A 156 34.05 16.05 2.06
C LEU A 156 35.47 15.66 1.56
N GLY A 157 36.40 15.32 2.46
CA GLY A 157 37.79 15.00 2.18
C GLY A 157 38.09 13.51 2.02
N ASN A 158 37.22 12.62 2.53
CA ASN A 158 37.35 11.15 2.43
C ASN A 158 36.07 10.53 1.83
N ALA A 159 35.66 10.97 0.64
CA ALA A 159 34.49 10.45 -0.08
C ALA A 159 34.68 9.02 -0.67
N SER A 160 35.73 8.31 -0.26
CA SER A 160 36.06 6.95 -0.69
C SER A 160 35.48 5.85 0.22
N SER A 161 34.87 6.23 1.34
CA SER A 161 34.20 5.29 2.26
C SER A 161 32.68 5.33 2.04
N ASN A 162 32.05 4.16 1.84
CA ASN A 162 30.60 4.04 1.73
C ASN A 162 29.94 4.33 3.09
N TYR A 163 29.69 5.61 3.38
CA TYR A 163 28.93 6.02 4.56
C TYR A 163 27.45 5.71 4.42
N THR A 164 26.81 5.34 5.53
CA THR A 164 25.39 4.99 5.63
C THR A 164 24.71 5.86 6.68
N ASN A 165 23.46 6.24 6.44
CA ASN A 165 22.71 7.06 7.40
C ASN A 165 22.13 6.19 8.53
N ALA A 166 21.98 6.75 9.73
CA ALA A 166 21.42 6.03 10.89
C ALA A 166 20.05 5.40 10.62
N ALA A 167 19.17 6.09 9.87
CA ALA A 167 17.86 5.57 9.49
C ALA A 167 17.93 4.40 8.49
N GLU A 168 18.89 4.44 7.57
CA GLU A 168 19.13 3.37 6.61
C GLU A 168 19.67 2.12 7.32
N GLU A 169 20.65 2.28 8.22
CA GLU A 169 21.17 1.17 9.01
C GLU A 169 20.11 0.57 9.95
N PHE A 170 19.25 1.40 10.54
CA PHE A 170 18.12 0.90 11.31
C PHE A 170 17.19 0.02 10.45
N PHE A 171 16.84 0.46 9.24
CA PHE A 171 15.99 -0.33 8.36
C PHE A 171 16.67 -1.64 7.92
N LEU A 172 17.87 -1.54 7.35
CA LEU A 172 18.56 -2.68 6.76
C LEU A 172 19.06 -3.66 7.82
N ARG A 173 19.67 -3.16 8.91
CA ARG A 173 20.38 -3.99 9.88
C ARG A 173 19.55 -4.37 11.10
N ARG A 174 18.54 -3.58 11.47
CA ARG A 174 17.69 -3.87 12.64
C ARG A 174 16.31 -4.41 12.27
N VAL A 175 15.62 -3.75 11.34
CA VAL A 175 14.27 -4.17 10.92
C VAL A 175 14.37 -5.42 10.06
N LEU A 176 15.09 -5.33 8.94
CA LEU A 176 15.20 -6.44 7.98
C LEU A 176 16.24 -7.50 8.37
N GLU A 177 17.35 -7.09 9.00
CA GLU A 177 18.54 -7.94 9.20
C GLU A 177 19.07 -8.56 7.91
N ILE A 178 19.09 -7.75 6.84
CA ILE A 178 19.50 -8.21 5.51
C ILE A 178 20.96 -8.69 5.46
N GLN A 179 21.81 -8.22 6.39
CA GLN A 179 23.21 -8.65 6.51
C GLN A 179 23.38 -10.14 6.85
N ASN A 180 22.32 -10.80 7.32
CA ASN A 180 22.35 -12.24 7.63
C ASN A 180 21.93 -13.10 6.42
N SER A 181 21.67 -12.47 5.26
CA SER A 181 21.28 -13.14 4.02
C SER A 181 22.32 -12.88 2.94
N ASP A 182 22.71 -13.94 2.23
CA ASP A 182 23.64 -13.90 1.10
C ASP A 182 22.89 -13.94 -0.25
N GLY A 183 21.67 -13.38 -0.30
CA GLY A 183 20.82 -13.36 -1.49
C GLY A 183 19.62 -14.31 -1.43
N LEU A 184 19.00 -14.57 -2.59
CA LEU A 184 17.78 -15.38 -2.67
C LEU A 184 18.00 -16.86 -2.34
N ASP A 185 19.22 -17.37 -2.56
CA ASP A 185 19.57 -18.75 -2.27
C ASP A 185 19.75 -19.00 -0.76
N ASN A 186 20.15 -17.97 -0.02
CA ASN A 186 20.31 -18.01 1.43
C ASN A 186 19.65 -16.79 2.10
N LEU A 187 18.36 -16.93 2.38
CA LEU A 187 17.51 -15.91 3.00
C LEU A 187 17.81 -15.69 4.50
N GLY A 188 18.62 -16.55 5.12
CA GLY A 188 18.90 -16.52 6.55
C GLY A 188 17.70 -16.97 7.41
N ASN A 189 17.70 -16.55 8.68
CA ASN A 189 16.71 -16.96 9.67
C ASN A 189 15.47 -16.05 9.69
N ILE A 190 14.31 -16.62 10.06
CA ILE A 190 13.07 -15.85 10.23
C ILE A 190 13.21 -14.88 11.41
N ARG A 191 12.93 -13.60 11.14
CA ARG A 191 12.87 -12.55 12.15
C ARG A 191 11.63 -12.66 13.02
N TRP A 192 11.78 -13.24 14.21
CA TRP A 192 10.70 -13.40 15.19
C TRP A 192 9.89 -12.13 15.50
N PRO A 193 10.51 -10.94 15.67
CA PRO A 193 9.72 -9.72 15.92
C PRO A 193 8.81 -9.34 14.75
N LEU A 194 9.27 -9.52 13.51
CA LEU A 194 8.47 -9.28 12.32
C LEU A 194 7.39 -10.36 12.14
N LEU A 195 7.70 -11.62 12.44
CA LEU A 195 6.72 -12.70 12.45
C LEU A 195 5.58 -12.40 13.44
N LEU A 196 5.89 -11.91 14.64
CA LEU A 196 4.89 -11.49 15.61
C LEU A 196 4.04 -10.33 15.08
N CYS A 197 4.67 -9.30 14.49
CA CYS A 197 3.95 -8.19 13.88
C CYS A 197 3.02 -8.67 12.77
N LEU A 198 3.48 -9.60 11.93
CA LEU A 198 2.70 -10.19 10.85
C LEU A 198 1.49 -10.99 11.39
N LEU A 199 1.67 -11.77 12.45
CA LEU A 199 0.57 -12.48 13.12
C LEU A 199 -0.47 -11.52 13.69
N VAL A 200 -0.05 -10.39 14.26
CA VAL A 200 -0.96 -9.33 14.73
C VAL A 200 -1.75 -8.74 13.57
N ILE A 201 -1.10 -8.41 12.45
CA ILE A 201 -1.78 -7.88 11.26
C ILE A 201 -2.80 -8.88 10.71
N TYR A 202 -2.44 -10.15 10.52
CA TYR A 202 -3.39 -11.16 10.05
C TYR A 202 -4.56 -11.34 11.01
N THR A 203 -4.34 -11.24 12.32
CA THR A 203 -5.40 -11.31 13.34
C THR A 203 -6.36 -10.12 13.19
N ILE A 204 -5.84 -8.91 12.99
CA ILE A 204 -6.66 -7.70 12.75
C ILE A 204 -7.47 -7.84 11.47
N VAL A 205 -6.83 -8.23 10.35
CA VAL A 205 -7.49 -8.43 9.06
C VAL A 205 -8.58 -9.50 9.16
N TYR A 206 -8.30 -10.59 9.86
CA TYR A 206 -9.26 -11.67 10.09
C TYR A 206 -10.52 -11.17 10.81
N PHE A 207 -10.36 -10.42 11.91
CA PHE A 207 -11.51 -9.84 12.59
C PHE A 207 -12.23 -8.78 11.76
N ALA A 208 -11.52 -8.00 10.96
CA ALA A 208 -12.13 -7.03 10.05
C ALA A 208 -13.03 -7.71 9.01
N ILE A 209 -12.65 -8.89 8.50
CA ILE A 209 -13.37 -9.59 7.43
C ILE A 209 -14.33 -10.67 7.95
N TRP A 210 -14.20 -11.16 9.20
CA TRP A 210 -14.93 -12.35 9.70
C TRP A 210 -16.43 -12.37 9.37
N ARG A 211 -17.15 -11.25 9.58
CA ARG A 211 -18.60 -11.18 9.33
C ARG A 211 -18.96 -10.60 7.95
N GLY A 212 -18.03 -10.63 7.00
CA GLY A 212 -18.21 -10.10 5.66
C GLY A 212 -18.41 -8.59 5.63
N PRO A 213 -19.29 -8.06 4.76
CA PRO A 213 -19.48 -6.62 4.56
C PRO A 213 -19.86 -5.85 5.82
N LEU A 214 -20.57 -6.49 6.77
CA LEU A 214 -21.01 -5.85 8.01
C LEU A 214 -19.85 -5.52 8.98
N SER A 215 -18.81 -6.36 8.99
CA SER A 215 -17.61 -6.10 9.81
C SER A 215 -16.63 -5.20 9.08
N SER A 216 -16.40 -5.50 7.79
CA SER A 216 -15.49 -4.73 6.94
C SER A 216 -15.96 -3.28 6.83
N GLY A 217 -17.25 -3.03 6.62
CA GLY A 217 -17.82 -1.68 6.58
C GLY A 217 -17.56 -0.85 7.83
N LYS A 218 -17.49 -1.48 9.02
CA LYS A 218 -17.12 -0.78 10.27
C LYS A 218 -15.63 -0.54 10.39
N ALA A 219 -14.80 -1.49 9.98
CA ALA A 219 -13.35 -1.32 9.98
C ALA A 219 -12.92 -0.18 9.03
N VAL A 220 -13.56 -0.09 7.86
CA VAL A 220 -13.23 0.91 6.83
C VAL A 220 -13.46 2.34 7.27
N TRP A 221 -14.43 2.61 8.16
CA TRP A 221 -14.59 3.93 8.75
C TRP A 221 -13.32 4.45 9.39
N PHE A 222 -12.51 3.56 9.97
CA PHE A 222 -11.20 3.90 10.52
C PHE A 222 -10.12 3.84 9.44
N THR A 223 -9.99 2.71 8.74
CA THR A 223 -8.84 2.47 7.85
C THR A 223 -8.82 3.38 6.62
N ALA A 224 -9.98 3.84 6.13
CA ALA A 224 -10.03 4.76 5.00
C ALA A 224 -9.92 6.24 5.42
N THR A 225 -10.30 6.62 6.65
CA THR A 225 -10.33 8.04 7.05
C THR A 225 -9.04 8.51 7.70
N VAL A 226 -8.43 7.68 8.55
CA VAL A 226 -7.20 8.02 9.28
C VAL A 226 -6.04 8.42 8.37
N PRO A 227 -5.78 7.74 7.22
CA PRO A 227 -4.74 8.15 6.30
C PRO A 227 -4.89 9.60 5.81
N TYR A 228 -6.11 10.06 5.51
CA TYR A 228 -6.34 11.45 5.08
C TYR A 228 -6.06 12.46 6.18
N VAL A 229 -6.43 12.15 7.43
CA VAL A 229 -6.12 13.01 8.58
C VAL A 229 -4.61 13.11 8.78
N ALA A 230 -3.90 11.97 8.71
CA ALA A 230 -2.45 11.92 8.83
C ALA A 230 -1.76 12.69 7.68
N LEU A 231 -2.19 12.47 6.44
CA LEU A 231 -1.65 13.17 5.27
C LEU A 231 -1.89 14.69 5.36
N PHE A 232 -3.07 15.12 5.83
CA PHE A 232 -3.34 16.54 6.01
C PHE A 232 -2.45 17.16 7.10
N ALA A 233 -2.27 16.47 8.23
CA ALA A 233 -1.36 16.93 9.29
C ALA A 233 0.10 17.00 8.81
N LEU A 234 0.56 15.99 8.07
CA LEU A 234 1.89 15.96 7.47
C LEU A 234 2.07 17.07 6.42
N LEU A 235 1.05 17.34 5.61
CA LEU A 235 1.07 18.43 4.63
C LEU A 235 1.18 19.78 5.34
N ALA A 236 0.35 20.02 6.36
CA ALA A 236 0.39 21.25 7.14
C ALA A 236 1.76 21.47 7.79
N HIS A 237 2.35 20.43 8.36
CA HIS A 237 3.71 20.47 8.92
C HIS A 237 4.79 20.66 7.85
N SER A 238 4.68 19.97 6.72
CA SER A 238 5.68 20.06 5.63
C SER A 238 5.73 21.47 5.03
N CYS A 239 4.58 22.15 4.94
CA CYS A 239 4.51 23.51 4.44
C CYS A 239 5.18 24.54 5.37
N THR A 240 5.28 24.27 6.68
CA THR A 240 5.91 25.18 7.64
C THR A 240 7.43 25.00 7.74
N LEU A 241 7.99 23.92 7.18
CA LEU A 241 9.43 23.68 7.17
C LEU A 241 10.18 24.66 6.26
N PRO A 242 11.39 25.11 6.66
CA PRO A 242 12.21 25.99 5.83
C PRO A 242 12.63 25.26 4.55
N GLY A 243 12.48 25.92 3.40
CA GLY A 243 12.85 25.34 2.09
C GLY A 243 11.79 24.44 1.45
N SER A 244 10.60 24.29 2.05
CA SER A 244 9.50 23.47 1.49
C SER A 244 9.11 23.84 0.05
N GLN A 245 9.22 25.12 -0.31
CA GLN A 245 8.94 25.62 -1.66
C GLN A 245 9.83 24.98 -2.74
N ALA A 246 11.08 24.62 -2.42
CA ALA A 246 11.97 23.99 -3.39
C ALA A 246 11.44 22.62 -3.80
N GLY A 247 11.02 21.78 -2.85
CA GLY A 247 10.43 20.47 -3.12
C GLY A 247 9.17 20.55 -3.98
N ILE A 248 8.27 21.48 -3.68
CA ILE A 248 7.05 21.70 -4.47
C ILE A 248 7.39 22.15 -5.90
N LYS A 249 8.36 23.06 -6.05
CA LYS A 249 8.81 23.52 -7.37
C LYS A 249 9.37 22.37 -8.19
N TYR A 250 10.25 21.55 -7.61
CA TYR A 250 10.80 20.38 -8.29
C TYR A 250 9.72 19.35 -8.68
N PHE A 251 8.70 19.19 -7.84
CA PHE A 251 7.60 18.27 -8.12
C PHE A 251 6.69 18.74 -9.27
N LEU A 252 6.36 20.04 -9.32
CA LEU A 252 5.37 20.59 -10.24
C LEU A 252 5.97 21.21 -11.51
N MET A 253 7.29 21.44 -11.59
CA MET A 253 7.92 22.03 -12.76
C MET A 253 7.72 21.13 -13.99
N PRO A 254 7.01 21.60 -15.04
CA PRO A 254 6.69 20.76 -16.18
C PRO A 254 7.87 20.66 -17.14
N ASP A 255 8.25 19.44 -17.48
CA ASP A 255 9.23 19.15 -18.53
C ASP A 255 8.59 18.28 -19.63
N TRP A 256 8.13 18.95 -20.68
CA TRP A 256 7.43 18.33 -21.82
C TRP A 256 8.35 17.45 -22.67
N SER A 257 9.66 17.64 -22.61
CA SER A 257 10.61 16.86 -23.40
C SER A 257 10.61 15.38 -22.99
N LYS A 258 10.36 15.11 -21.71
CA LYS A 258 10.31 13.76 -21.15
C LYS A 258 9.06 12.96 -21.54
N LEU A 259 7.97 13.63 -21.90
CA LEU A 259 6.72 12.95 -22.29
C LEU A 259 6.82 12.21 -23.62
N LEU A 260 7.79 12.55 -24.47
CA LEU A 260 8.01 11.88 -25.75
C LEU A 260 8.64 10.49 -25.60
N ASN A 261 9.15 10.14 -24.41
CA ASN A 261 9.70 8.82 -24.15
C ASN A 261 8.55 7.81 -23.95
N ILE A 262 8.56 6.74 -24.76
CA ILE A 262 7.59 5.63 -24.72
C ILE A 262 7.53 4.98 -23.33
N GLU A 263 8.65 4.94 -22.60
CA GLU A 263 8.71 4.41 -21.23
C GLU A 263 7.76 5.15 -20.29
N VAL A 264 7.55 6.45 -20.47
CA VAL A 264 6.64 7.24 -19.63
C VAL A 264 5.20 6.79 -19.84
N THR A 265 4.81 6.54 -21.09
CA THR A 265 3.47 6.03 -21.44
C THR A 265 3.24 4.61 -20.91
N PHE A 266 4.26 3.74 -20.93
CA PHE A 266 4.17 2.40 -20.33
C PHE A 266 4.09 2.45 -18.80
N LEU A 267 4.82 3.35 -18.14
CA LEU A 267 4.73 3.52 -16.70
C LEU A 267 3.35 4.03 -16.26
N LEU A 268 2.67 4.80 -17.11
CA LEU A 268 1.32 5.31 -16.86
C LEU A 268 0.25 4.22 -16.90
N SER A 269 0.39 3.19 -17.73
CA SER A 269 -0.58 2.08 -17.77
C SER A 269 -0.51 1.21 -16.51
N GLN A 270 0.55 1.30 -15.70
CA GLN A 270 0.68 0.53 -14.45
C GLN A 270 -0.12 1.12 -13.27
N PHE A 271 -0.79 2.26 -13.48
CA PHE A 271 -1.65 2.89 -12.47
C PHE A 271 -3.14 2.55 -12.61
N TYR A 272 -3.53 1.83 -13.67
CA TYR A 272 -4.93 1.59 -14.04
C TYR A 272 -5.21 0.13 -14.39
#